data_AF-A0A1V5BSF0-F1
#
_entry.id   AF-A0A1V5BSF0-F1
#
_cell.length_a   1.000
_cell.length_b   1.000
_cell.length_c   1.000
_cell.angle_alpha   90.00
_cell.angle_beta   90.00
_cell.angle_gamma   90.00
#
_symmetry.space_group_name_H-M   'P 1'
#
loop_
_entity.id
_entity.type
_entity.pdbx_description
1 polymer ?
#
loop_
_entity_poly.entity_id
_entity_poly.type
_entity_poly.pdbx_seq_one_letter_code
_entity_poly.pdbx_strand_id
1 'polypeptide(L)'
;MGPYEILGVPPGADDDAIRKAYLALVRQCPPDRDPEGFKRISKAYEQLKDEKARLRYCLFDVETPGESPIQAFLNHLAACEERKPMDFTTLKEFLRTCMKK
;
A
#
# COMPACT_ATOMS: atom_id res chain seq x y z
N MET A 1 -14.79 3.46 -5.52
CA MET A 1 -14.37 2.70 -6.71
C MET A 1 -12.87 2.71 -6.71
N GLY A 2 -12.25 1.53 -6.69
CA GLY A 2 -10.80 1.43 -6.60
C GLY A 2 -10.11 1.97 -7.86
N PRO A 3 -8.82 2.33 -7.80
CA PRO A 3 -8.07 2.83 -8.95
C PRO A 3 -8.01 1.80 -10.09
N TYR A 4 -7.98 0.51 -9.77
CA TYR A 4 -8.05 -0.59 -10.75
C TYR A 4 -9.39 -0.61 -11.51
N GLU A 5 -10.49 -0.37 -10.81
CA GLU A 5 -11.84 -0.29 -11.42
C GLU A 5 -11.96 0.95 -12.31
N ILE A 6 -11.44 2.09 -11.85
CA ILE A 6 -11.46 3.35 -12.61
C ILE A 6 -10.66 3.23 -13.91
N LEU A 7 -9.50 2.57 -13.86
CA LEU A 7 -8.68 2.33 -15.05
C LEU A 7 -9.17 1.13 -15.89
N GLY A 8 -10.08 0.32 -15.38
CA GLY A 8 -10.57 -0.88 -16.05
C GLY A 8 -9.51 -1.97 -16.21
N VAL A 9 -8.56 -2.07 -15.29
CA VAL A 9 -7.44 -3.01 -15.34
C VAL A 9 -7.49 -4.00 -14.17
N PRO A 10 -7.00 -5.24 -14.35
CA PRO A 10 -6.96 -6.20 -13.25
C PRO A 10 -5.93 -5.79 -12.17
N PRO A 11 -6.09 -6.24 -10.91
CA PRO A 11 -5.16 -5.94 -9.81
C PRO A 11 -3.71 -6.37 -10.05
N GLY A 12 -3.50 -7.35 -10.94
CA GLY A 12 -2.18 -7.85 -11.33
C GLY A 12 -1.62 -7.24 -12.62
N ALA A 13 -2.17 -6.13 -13.10
CA ALA A 13 -1.68 -5.46 -14.29
C ALA A 13 -0.24 -4.90 -14.09
N ASP A 14 0.58 -5.07 -15.12
CA ASP A 14 1.92 -4.48 -15.19
C ASP A 14 1.86 -2.97 -15.50
N ASP A 15 3.00 -2.31 -15.34
CA ASP A 15 3.12 -0.85 -15.50
C ASP A 15 2.73 -0.42 -16.93
N ASP A 16 3.06 -1.26 -17.92
CA ASP A 16 2.72 -1.02 -19.32
C ASP A 16 1.21 -1.13 -19.59
N ALA A 17 0.52 -2.12 -19.02
CA ALA A 17 -0.93 -2.24 -19.14
C ALA A 17 -1.66 -1.07 -18.47
N ILE A 18 -1.22 -0.68 -17.26
CA ILE A 18 -1.78 0.47 -16.54
C ILE A 18 -1.59 1.76 -17.34
N ARG A 19 -0.40 1.99 -17.89
CA ARG A 19 -0.09 3.15 -18.74
C ARG A 19 -0.93 3.16 -20.02
N LYS A 20 -1.07 2.01 -20.68
CA LYS A 20 -1.90 1.89 -21.90
C LYS A 20 -3.37 2.20 -21.62
N ALA A 21 -3.92 1.67 -20.53
CA ALA A 21 -5.31 1.95 -20.12
C ALA A 21 -5.52 3.43 -19.81
N TYR A 22 -4.59 4.05 -19.05
CA TYR A 22 -4.62 5.48 -18.79
C TYR A 22 -4.64 6.31 -20.08
N LEU A 23 -3.73 6.04 -21.02
CA LEU A 23 -3.67 6.77 -22.30
C LEU A 23 -4.93 6.58 -23.14
N ALA A 24 -5.53 5.39 -23.12
CA ALA A 24 -6.80 5.14 -23.81
C ALA A 24 -7.94 5.97 -23.21
N LEU A 25 -8.03 6.03 -21.88
CA LEU A 25 -9.05 6.81 -21.17
C LEU A 25 -8.87 8.32 -21.34
N VAL A 26 -7.63 8.83 -21.30
CA VAL A 26 -7.36 10.27 -21.54
C VAL A 26 -7.78 10.70 -22.95
N ARG A 27 -7.65 9.82 -23.95
CA ARG A 27 -8.12 10.11 -25.31
C ARG A 27 -9.64 10.14 -25.41
N GLN A 28 -10.35 9.40 -24.56
CA GLN A 28 -11.82 9.36 -24.51
C GLN A 28 -12.39 10.51 -23.67
N CYS A 29 -11.70 10.90 -22.61
CA CYS A 29 -12.05 11.99 -21.69
C CYS A 29 -10.99 13.10 -21.74
N PRO A 30 -10.97 13.92 -22.82
CA PRO A 30 -10.06 15.05 -22.88
C PRO A 30 -10.37 16.07 -21.78
N PRO A 31 -9.35 16.70 -21.18
CA PRO A 31 -9.51 17.59 -20.03
C PRO A 31 -10.38 18.81 -20.32
N ASP A 32 -10.49 19.19 -21.59
CA ASP A 32 -11.26 20.34 -22.06
C ASP A 32 -12.78 20.07 -22.09
N ARG A 33 -13.18 18.80 -22.24
CA ARG A 33 -14.59 18.39 -22.33
C ARG A 33 -15.11 17.82 -21.02
N ASP A 34 -14.28 17.08 -20.29
CA ASP A 34 -14.63 16.50 -18.98
C ASP A 34 -13.45 16.60 -18.01
N PRO A 35 -13.30 17.76 -17.34
CA PRO A 35 -12.24 17.98 -16.36
C PRO A 35 -12.35 17.03 -15.16
N GLU A 36 -13.57 16.70 -14.73
CA GLU A 36 -13.81 15.88 -13.54
C GLU A 36 -13.56 14.39 -13.83
N GLY A 37 -13.91 13.89 -15.02
CA GLY A 37 -13.50 12.57 -15.49
C GLY A 37 -11.99 12.44 -15.57
N PHE A 38 -11.32 13.42 -16.18
CA PHE A 38 -9.85 13.42 -16.30
C PHE A 38 -9.15 13.41 -14.93
N LYS A 39 -9.64 14.20 -13.96
CA LYS A 39 -9.12 14.20 -12.58
C LYS A 39 -9.23 12.83 -11.93
N ARG A 40 -10.38 12.15 -12.08
CA ARG A 40 -10.59 10.79 -11.53
C ARG A 40 -9.62 9.78 -12.13
N ILE A 41 -9.47 9.78 -13.45
CA ILE A 41 -8.56 8.88 -14.17
C ILE A 41 -7.10 9.15 -13.77
N SER A 42 -6.70 10.42 -13.70
CA SER A 42 -5.34 10.80 -13.31
C SER A 42 -5.01 10.44 -11.87
N LYS A 43 -5.93 10.66 -10.92
CA LYS A 43 -5.77 10.23 -9.53
C LYS A 43 -5.58 8.71 -9.42
N ALA A 44 -6.38 7.94 -10.17
CA ALA A 44 -6.28 6.49 -10.19
C ALA A 44 -4.93 6.02 -10.77
N TYR A 45 -4.45 6.65 -11.84
CA TYR A 45 -3.14 6.36 -12.41
C TYR A 45 -2.00 6.70 -11.44
N GLU A 46 -2.05 7.84 -10.75
CA GLU A 46 -1.01 8.23 -9.79
C GLU A 46 -0.85 7.23 -8.63
N GLN A 47 -1.94 6.56 -8.24
CA GLN A 47 -1.92 5.51 -7.21
C GLN A 47 -1.30 4.19 -7.71
N LEU A 48 -1.23 3.96 -9.02
CA LEU A 48 -0.84 2.67 -9.60
C LEU A 48 0.34 2.73 -10.58
N LYS A 49 0.86 3.93 -10.89
CA LYS A 49 1.83 4.16 -11.98
C LYS A 49 3.13 3.35 -11.87
N ASP A 50 3.55 3.02 -10.66
CA ASP A 50 4.80 2.35 -10.35
C ASP A 50 4.64 1.41 -9.16
N GLU A 51 5.58 0.48 -9.00
CA GLU A 51 5.56 -0.51 -7.92
C GLU A 51 5.44 0.15 -6.53
N LYS A 52 6.16 1.24 -6.29
CA LYS A 52 6.10 1.96 -5.01
C LYS A 52 4.71 2.58 -4.78
N ALA A 53 4.07 3.13 -5.81
CA ALA A 53 2.70 3.63 -5.71
C ALA A 53 1.71 2.49 -5.43
N ARG A 54 1.84 1.34 -6.12
CA ARG A 54 1.01 0.14 -5.86
C ARG A 54 1.16 -0.38 -4.44
N LEU A 55 2.40 -0.47 -3.93
CA LEU A 55 2.67 -0.87 -2.56
C LEU A 55 2.08 0.14 -1.57
N ARG A 56 2.24 1.43 -1.83
CA ARG A 56 1.63 2.47 -0.99
C ARG A 56 0.12 2.37 -0.97
N TYR A 57 -0.51 2.14 -2.13
CA TYR A 57 -1.95 1.93 -2.25
C TYR A 57 -2.40 0.70 -1.43
N CYS A 58 -1.72 -0.43 -1.61
CA CYS A 58 -2.02 -1.68 -0.92
C CYS A 58 -1.83 -1.58 0.61
N LEU A 59 -0.75 -0.94 1.06
CA LEU A 59 -0.38 -0.90 2.48
C LEU A 59 -1.11 0.19 3.26
N PHE A 60 -1.39 1.35 2.66
CA PHE A 60 -1.84 2.53 3.41
C PHE A 60 -3.20 3.08 2.99
N ASP A 61 -3.77 2.66 1.86
CA ASP A 61 -4.99 3.29 1.36
C ASP A 61 -6.25 2.65 1.97
N VAL A 62 -7.12 3.53 2.49
CA VAL A 62 -8.33 3.17 3.27
C VAL A 62 -9.47 2.72 2.35
N GLU A 63 -9.38 3.02 1.05
CA GLU A 63 -10.39 2.61 0.07
C GLU A 63 -10.24 1.16 -0.43
N THR A 64 -9.29 0.40 0.12
CA THR A 64 -9.24 -1.04 -0.11
C THR A 64 -10.38 -1.71 0.68
N PRO A 65 -11.19 -2.58 0.06
CA PRO A 65 -12.22 -3.32 0.80
C PRO A 65 -11.55 -4.30 1.77
N GLY A 66 -11.42 -3.90 3.04
CA GLY A 66 -10.82 -4.68 4.13
C GLY A 66 -10.05 -3.79 5.12
N GLU A 67 -9.63 -4.37 6.26
CA GLU A 67 -8.60 -3.73 7.08
C GLU A 67 -7.29 -3.75 6.28
N SER A 68 -6.68 -2.57 6.07
CA SER A 68 -5.37 -2.51 5.43
C SER A 68 -4.39 -3.44 6.15
N PRO A 69 -3.47 -4.13 5.43
CA PRO A 69 -2.48 -5.01 6.04
C PRO A 69 -1.66 -4.30 7.13
N ILE A 70 -1.36 -3.02 6.94
CA ILE A 70 -0.64 -2.25 7.95
C ILE A 70 -1.52 -1.96 9.15
N GLN A 71 -2.81 -1.70 8.95
CA GLN A 71 -3.74 -1.49 10.05
C GLN A 71 -3.93 -2.77 10.87
N ALA A 72 -4.08 -3.92 10.21
CA ALA A 72 -4.13 -5.22 10.88
C ALA A 72 -2.84 -5.47 11.69
N PHE A 73 -1.68 -5.13 11.12
CA PHE A 73 -0.40 -5.22 11.83
C PHE A 73 -0.31 -4.25 13.02
N LEU A 74 -0.75 -3.00 12.87
CA LEU A 74 -0.79 -2.01 13.95
C LEU A 74 -1.74 -2.43 15.07
N ASN A 75 -2.91 -2.97 14.72
CA ASN A 75 -3.86 -3.54 15.67
C ASN A 75 -3.22 -4.71 16.44
N HIS A 76 -2.47 -5.58 15.75
CA HIS A 76 -1.73 -6.66 16.38
C HIS A 76 -0.62 -6.14 17.33
N LEU A 77 0.13 -5.12 16.91
CA LEU A 77 1.15 -4.49 17.77
C LEU A 77 0.53 -3.81 18.99
N ALA A 78 -0.61 -3.15 18.83
CA ALA A 78 -1.33 -2.50 19.93
C ALA A 78 -1.90 -3.52 20.92
N ALA A 79 -2.30 -4.71 20.43
CA ALA A 79 -2.75 -5.81 21.27
C ALA A 79 -1.60 -6.57 21.97
N CYS A 80 -0.35 -6.38 21.53
CA CYS A 80 0.80 -6.88 22.27
C CYS A 80 0.97 -6.03 23.53
N GLU A 81 0.68 -6.61 24.69
CA GLU A 81 1.06 -6.01 25.97
C GLU A 81 2.53 -5.61 25.95
N GLU A 82 2.84 -4.45 26.53
CA GLU A 82 4.15 -3.78 26.48
C GLU A 82 5.30 -4.79 26.56
N ARG A 83 6.10 -4.87 25.49
CA ARG A 83 7.33 -5.67 25.47
C ARG A 83 8.29 -5.06 26.50
N LYS A 84 8.18 -5.48 27.76
CA LYS A 84 9.13 -5.07 28.79
C LYS A 84 10.48 -5.70 28.44
N PRO A 85 11.53 -4.89 28.15
CA PRO A 85 12.84 -5.45 27.89
C PRO A 85 13.27 -6.28 29.10
N MET A 86 14.04 -7.35 28.86
CA MET A 86 14.61 -8.16 29.93
C MET A 86 15.37 -7.25 30.90
N ASP A 87 15.22 -7.52 32.20
CA ASP A 87 16.00 -6.81 33.21
C ASP A 87 17.50 -6.95 32.93
N PHE A 88 18.29 -5.95 33.32
CA PHE A 88 19.73 -5.95 33.09
C PHE A 88 20.41 -7.21 33.64
N THR A 89 19.94 -7.74 34.77
CA THR A 89 20.48 -8.97 35.36
C THR A 89 20.22 -10.18 34.46
N THR A 90 18.97 -10.37 34.04
CA THR A 90 18.55 -11.44 33.12
C THR A 90 19.26 -11.33 31.77
N LEU A 91 19.37 -10.13 31.21
CA LEU A 91 20.07 -9.89 29.96
C LEU A 91 21.56 -10.23 30.09
N LYS A 92 22.21 -9.82 31.17
CA LYS A 92 23.62 -10.09 31.44
C LYS A 92 23.89 -11.59 31.59
N GLU A 93 23.00 -12.33 32.25
CA GLU A 93 23.11 -13.79 32.36
C GLU A 93 22.89 -14.51 31.02
N PHE A 94 21.91 -14.06 30.23
CA PHE A 94 21.68 -14.58 28.89
C PHE A 94 22.92 -14.39 28.01
N LEU A 95 23.48 -13.18 27.97
CA LEU A 95 24.69 -12.89 27.19
C LEU A 95 25.89 -13.74 27.64
N ARG A 96 26.08 -13.93 28.96
CA ARG A 96 27.10 -14.85 29.50
C ARG A 96 26.89 -16.29 29.06
N THR A 97 25.65 -16.73 28.92
CA THR A 97 25.31 -18.08 28.45
C THR A 97 25.63 -18.25 26.97
N CYS A 98 25.35 -17.24 26.14
CA CYS A 98 25.72 -17.21 24.72
C CYS A 98 27.25 -17.20 24.50
N MET A 99 28.01 -16.61 25.42
CA MET A 99 29.48 -16.57 25.35
C MET A 99 30.18 -17.85 25.84
N LYS A 100 29.47 -18.78 26.48
CA LYS A 100 30.03 -20.06 26.98
C LYS A 100 30.04 -21.17 25.93
N LYS A 101 29.99 -20.81 24.65
CA LYS A 101 30.04 -21.73 23.52
C LYS A 101 31.41 -21.69 22.86
#